data_AF-A0A8W8JM19-F1
#
_entry.id   AF-A0A8W8JM19-F1
#
_cell.length_a   1.000
_cell.length_b   1.000
_cell.length_c   1.000
_cell.angle_alpha   90.00
_cell.angle_beta   90.00
_cell.angle_gamma   90.00
#
_symmetry.space_group_name_H-M   'P 1'
#
loop_
_entity.id
_entity.type
_entity.pdbx_description
1 polymer ?
#
loop_
_entity_poly.entity_id
_entity_poly.type
_entity_poly.pdbx_seq_one_letter_code
_entity_poly.pdbx_strand_id
1 'polypeptide(L)'
;MGCINTKVAPIPENIRIRTKKERKMLKKALKKQGITAKVTKSGVAFDIPISGDFRRTKLPPINKPIGKNEHAHRSATDVIDTEIKREKAALQLERVRSARSQREHAEQLRKAAVERSIQSTKQEEAALRRADREKELMDKLHRRSLKRQTNKKLAHLLELFDMLQ
;
A
#
# COMPACT_ATOMS: atom_id res chain seq x y z
N MET A 1 30.45 1.35 -27.82
CA MET A 1 29.22 2.18 -27.86
C MET A 1 28.29 1.70 -26.75
N GLY A 2 28.28 2.40 -25.61
CA GLY A 2 27.62 1.94 -24.38
C GLY A 2 26.10 2.03 -24.43
N CYS A 3 25.42 0.94 -24.10
CA CYS A 3 23.97 0.91 -23.90
C CYS A 3 23.64 1.52 -22.54
N ILE A 4 23.03 2.70 -22.54
CA ILE A 4 22.57 3.36 -21.32
C ILE A 4 21.28 2.67 -20.89
N ASN A 5 21.40 1.70 -19.98
CA ASN A 5 20.27 1.17 -19.21
C ASN A 5 19.73 2.29 -18.32
N THR A 6 18.87 3.15 -18.88
CA THR A 6 18.03 4.01 -18.06
C THR A 6 17.03 3.11 -17.37
N LYS A 7 17.27 2.85 -16.09
CA LYS A 7 16.29 2.26 -15.18
C LYS A 7 15.05 3.14 -15.24
N VAL A 8 14.07 2.75 -16.05
CA VAL A 8 12.77 3.40 -16.12
C VAL A 8 12.15 3.25 -14.75
N ALA A 9 12.11 4.34 -13.98
CA ALA A 9 11.42 4.36 -12.71
C ALA A 9 9.96 3.95 -12.95
N PRO A 10 9.37 3.08 -12.11
CA PRO A 10 7.99 2.66 -12.28
C PRO A 10 7.09 3.90 -12.26
N ILE A 11 6.30 4.08 -13.32
CA ILE A 11 5.34 5.18 -13.44
C ILE A 11 4.28 4.93 -12.36
N PRO A 12 4.09 5.84 -11.39
CA PRO A 12 3.16 5.60 -10.29
C PRO A 12 1.73 5.54 -10.83
N GLU A 13 1.06 4.42 -10.58
CA GLU A 13 -0.23 4.03 -11.19
C GLU A 13 -1.42 4.93 -10.82
N ASN A 14 -1.28 5.98 -10.02
CA ASN A 14 -2.37 6.93 -9.74
C ASN A 14 -1.88 8.30 -9.28
N ILE A 15 -1.34 9.13 -10.20
CA ILE A 15 -1.11 10.55 -9.91
C ILE A 15 -2.44 11.31 -10.08
N ARG A 16 -3.26 11.35 -9.04
CA ARG A 16 -4.41 12.27 -9.00
C ARG A 16 -3.88 13.71 -8.90
N ILE A 17 -4.06 14.50 -9.94
CA ILE A 17 -3.52 15.87 -10.02
C ILE A 17 -4.44 16.83 -9.27
N ARG A 18 -3.99 17.31 -8.11
CA ARG A 18 -4.83 18.08 -7.19
C ARG A 18 -4.92 19.54 -7.57
N THR A 19 -3.88 20.12 -8.17
CA THR A 19 -3.81 21.56 -8.49
C THR A 19 -3.45 21.89 -9.95
N LYS A 20 -3.83 23.10 -10.39
CA LYS A 20 -3.50 23.63 -11.74
C LYS A 20 -1.99 23.82 -11.94
N LYS A 21 -1.25 24.13 -10.86
CA LYS A 21 0.22 24.31 -10.87
C LYS A 21 0.92 22.99 -11.11
N GLU A 22 0.53 21.92 -10.40
CA GLU A 22 1.03 20.56 -10.61
C GLU A 22 0.79 20.09 -12.04
N ARG A 23 -0.42 20.30 -12.58
CA ARG A 23 -0.74 19.95 -13.97
C ARG A 23 0.22 20.62 -14.97
N LYS A 24 0.50 21.92 -14.78
CA LYS A 24 1.41 22.68 -15.65
C LYS A 24 2.85 22.18 -15.53
N MET A 25 3.32 21.87 -14.33
CA MET A 25 4.68 21.35 -14.12
C MET A 25 4.86 19.98 -14.76
N LEU A 26 3.90 19.07 -14.57
CA LEU A 26 3.94 17.73 -15.14
C LEU A 26 3.88 17.75 -16.67
N LYS A 27 3.01 18.58 -17.28
CA LYS A 27 2.97 18.77 -18.73
C LYS A 27 4.30 19.28 -19.29
N LYS A 28 4.97 20.20 -18.59
CA LYS A 28 6.29 20.71 -19.00
C LYS A 28 7.38 19.64 -18.86
N ALA A 29 7.37 18.85 -17.79
CA ALA A 29 8.34 17.77 -17.56
C ALA A 29 8.23 16.67 -18.62
N LEU A 30 7.00 16.22 -18.93
CA LEU A 30 6.76 15.19 -19.96
C LEU A 30 7.17 15.67 -21.35
N LYS A 31 6.89 16.94 -21.69
CA LYS A 31 7.34 17.54 -22.96
C LYS A 31 8.87 17.60 -23.06
N LYS A 32 9.57 17.94 -21.96
CA LYS A 32 11.04 17.93 -21.92
C LYS A 32 11.62 16.52 -22.12
N GLN A 33 10.92 15.49 -21.68
CA GLN A 33 11.30 14.08 -21.84
C GLN A 33 10.85 13.47 -23.19
N GLY A 34 10.23 14.25 -24.07
CA GLY A 34 9.76 13.76 -25.38
C GLY A 34 8.54 12.81 -25.30
N ILE A 35 7.87 12.75 -24.15
CA ILE A 35 6.74 11.84 -23.93
C ILE A 35 5.44 12.52 -24.35
N THR A 36 4.70 11.89 -25.27
CA THR A 36 3.40 12.38 -25.72
C THR A 36 2.31 11.87 -24.77
N ALA A 37 1.71 12.78 -23.99
CA ALA A 37 0.69 12.43 -23.01
C ALA A 37 -0.30 13.57 -22.79
N LYS A 38 -1.56 13.22 -22.53
CA LYS A 38 -2.64 14.13 -22.12
C LYS A 38 -2.74 14.17 -20.59
N VAL A 39 -2.52 15.35 -20.03
CA VAL A 39 -2.54 15.57 -18.57
C VAL A 39 -3.85 16.24 -18.15
N THR A 40 -4.69 15.54 -17.38
CA THR A 40 -6.02 15.98 -16.92
C THR A 40 -6.08 16.15 -15.38
N LYS A 41 -7.28 16.28 -14.77
CA LYS A 41 -7.42 16.39 -13.29
C LYS A 41 -7.41 15.01 -12.65
N SER A 42 -8.00 14.06 -13.36
CA SER A 42 -8.10 12.66 -12.97
C SER A 42 -6.77 11.92 -13.13
N GLY A 43 -5.87 12.38 -13.99
CA GLY A 43 -4.53 11.81 -14.10
C GLY A 43 -3.84 12.10 -15.43
N VAL A 44 -2.83 11.29 -15.76
CA VAL A 44 -2.08 11.35 -17.01
C VAL A 44 -2.48 10.16 -17.88
N ALA A 45 -2.93 10.42 -19.10
CA ALA A 45 -3.11 9.42 -20.13
C ALA A 45 -1.96 9.53 -21.13
N PHE A 46 -1.16 8.47 -21.27
CA PHE A 46 -0.08 8.43 -22.24
C PHE A 46 -0.67 8.07 -23.61
N ASP A 47 -0.41 8.90 -24.61
CA ASP A 47 -0.68 8.50 -25.99
C ASP A 47 0.52 7.62 -26.38
N ILE A 48 0.33 6.30 -26.36
CA ILE A 48 1.34 5.37 -26.89
C ILE A 48 1.29 5.57 -28.40
N PRO A 49 2.33 6.14 -29.05
CA PRO A 49 2.42 6.05 -30.48
C PRO A 49 2.57 4.57 -30.80
N ILE A 50 1.51 3.94 -31.32
CA ILE A 50 1.65 2.69 -32.07
C ILE A 50 2.43 3.10 -33.32
N SER A 51 3.76 3.18 -33.20
CA SER A 51 4.63 3.34 -34.35
C SER A 51 4.29 2.18 -35.28
N GLY A 52 3.81 2.51 -36.49
CA GLY A 52 3.54 1.54 -37.54
C GLY A 52 4.74 0.60 -37.67
N ASP A 53 4.50 -0.71 -37.66
CA ASP A 53 4.44 -1.40 -38.94
C ASP A 53 3.55 -2.67 -38.96
N PHE A 54 2.32 -2.60 -38.44
CA PHE A 54 1.36 -3.72 -38.56
C PHE A 54 0.36 -3.59 -39.72
N ARG A 55 0.56 -2.64 -40.64
CA ARG A 55 -0.37 -2.43 -41.77
C ARG A 55 0.00 -3.17 -43.06
N ARG A 56 1.00 -4.07 -43.06
CA ARG A 56 1.37 -4.85 -44.24
C ARG A 56 1.74 -6.32 -44.02
N THR A 57 1.40 -6.94 -42.89
CA THR A 57 1.30 -8.40 -42.88
C THR A 57 -0.12 -8.77 -43.26
N LYS A 58 -0.35 -9.01 -44.56
CA LYS A 58 -1.51 -9.79 -45.00
C LYS A 58 -1.43 -11.10 -44.22
N LEU A 59 -2.28 -11.26 -43.21
CA LEU A 59 -2.52 -12.57 -42.61
C LEU A 59 -2.93 -13.50 -43.77
N PRO A 60 -2.31 -14.68 -43.91
CA PRO A 60 -2.71 -15.60 -44.95
C PRO A 60 -4.20 -15.93 -44.75
N PRO A 61 -5.02 -16.01 -45.82
CA PRO A 61 -6.42 -16.33 -45.67
C PRO A 61 -6.55 -17.68 -44.97
N ILE A 62 -7.29 -17.69 -43.87
CA ILE A 62 -7.79 -18.88 -43.19
C ILE A 62 -8.73 -19.52 -44.23
N ASN A 63 -8.22 -20.47 -45.01
CA ASN A 63 -8.90 -21.40 -45.94
C ASN A 63 -8.12 -21.61 -47.25
N LYS A 64 -6.87 -22.06 -47.15
CA LYS A 64 -6.26 -22.87 -48.22
C LYS A 64 -6.03 -24.28 -47.67
N PRO A 65 -6.36 -25.34 -48.41
CA PRO A 65 -5.95 -26.68 -48.02
C PRO A 65 -4.42 -26.68 -48.03
N ILE A 66 -3.82 -26.97 -46.88
CA ILE A 66 -2.39 -27.19 -46.75
C ILE A 66 -2.03 -28.30 -47.74
N GLY A 67 -1.29 -27.91 -48.77
CA GLY A 67 -0.68 -28.83 -49.71
C GLY A 67 0.11 -29.87 -48.93
N LYS A 68 -0.09 -31.13 -49.30
CA LYS A 68 0.71 -32.26 -48.86
C LYS A 68 2.17 -31.94 -49.19
N ASN A 69 2.94 -31.52 -48.21
CA ASN A 69 4.38 -31.61 -48.25
C ASN A 69 4.85 -32.14 -46.89
N GLU A 70 5.39 -33.34 -46.98
CA GLU A 70 6.43 -33.88 -46.12
C GLU A 70 5.98 -34.21 -44.70
N HIS A 71 5.74 -35.51 -44.50
CA HIS A 71 5.96 -36.17 -43.23
C HIS A 71 7.37 -35.82 -42.74
N ALA A 72 7.47 -34.73 -41.99
CA ALA A 72 8.59 -34.52 -41.09
C ALA A 72 8.51 -35.65 -40.08
N HIS A 73 9.34 -36.68 -40.28
CA HIS A 73 9.64 -37.68 -39.29
C HIS A 73 10.13 -36.95 -38.03
N ARG A 74 9.21 -36.60 -37.13
CA ARG A 74 9.56 -36.27 -35.75
C ARG A 74 10.05 -37.57 -35.14
N SER A 75 11.34 -37.68 -34.88
CA SER A 75 11.84 -38.81 -34.12
C SER A 75 11.14 -38.82 -32.76
N ALA A 76 10.90 -40.00 -32.20
CA ALA A 76 10.34 -40.12 -30.86
C ALA A 76 11.16 -39.33 -29.83
N THR A 77 12.47 -39.16 -30.07
CA THR A 77 13.38 -38.34 -29.27
C THR A 77 13.03 -36.85 -29.26
N ASP A 78 12.64 -36.24 -30.38
CA ASP A 78 12.27 -34.82 -30.44
C ASP A 78 10.98 -34.53 -29.66
N VAL A 79 10.01 -35.46 -29.68
CA VAL A 79 8.76 -35.33 -28.93
C VAL A 79 9.04 -35.41 -27.42
N ILE A 80 9.83 -36.41 -27.00
CA ILE A 80 10.24 -36.60 -25.60
C ILE A 80 11.01 -35.38 -25.08
N ASP A 81 11.94 -34.83 -25.86
CA ASP A 81 12.70 -33.64 -25.47
C ASP A 81 11.82 -32.39 -25.30
N THR A 82 10.76 -32.26 -26.11
CA THR A 82 9.79 -31.17 -25.93
C THR A 82 8.90 -31.35 -24.70
N GLU A 83 8.53 -32.60 -24.37
CA GLU A 83 7.77 -32.95 -23.16
C GLU A 83 8.59 -32.61 -21.89
N ILE A 84 9.85 -33.04 -21.85
CA ILE A 84 10.78 -32.79 -20.72
C ILE A 84 11.00 -31.28 -20.52
N LYS A 85 11.13 -30.50 -21.61
CA LYS A 85 11.27 -29.04 -21.52
C LYS A 85 10.01 -28.38 -20.96
N ARG A 86 8.82 -28.85 -21.35
CA ARG A 86 7.54 -28.33 -20.82
C ARG A 86 7.37 -28.65 -19.34
N GLU A 87 7.70 -29.86 -18.92
CA GLU A 87 7.61 -30.28 -17.52
C GLU A 87 8.59 -29.50 -16.62
N LYS A 88 9.83 -29.30 -17.08
CA LYS A 88 10.81 -28.44 -16.39
C LYS A 88 10.32 -26.99 -16.27
N ALA A 89 9.70 -26.45 -17.32
CA ALA A 89 9.13 -25.10 -17.29
C ALA A 89 7.93 -25.00 -16.32
N ALA A 90 7.06 -26.01 -16.29
CA ALA A 90 5.93 -26.06 -15.36
C ALA A 90 6.40 -26.11 -13.90
N LEU A 91 7.38 -26.95 -13.58
CA LEU A 91 8.00 -27.04 -12.25
C LEU A 91 8.64 -25.70 -11.83
N GLN A 92 9.30 -24.99 -12.75
CA GLN A 92 9.87 -23.68 -12.45
C GLN A 92 8.78 -22.64 -12.16
N LEU A 93 7.68 -22.65 -12.92
CA LEU A 93 6.54 -21.77 -12.66
C LEU A 93 5.88 -22.07 -11.32
N GLU A 94 5.72 -23.35 -10.96
CA GLU A 94 5.17 -23.75 -9.67
C GLU A 94 6.05 -23.27 -8.51
N ARG A 95 7.39 -23.40 -8.62
CA ARG A 95 8.35 -22.87 -7.63
C ARG A 95 8.23 -21.35 -7.46
N VAL A 96 8.03 -20.62 -8.55
CA VAL A 96 7.84 -19.15 -8.48
C VAL A 96 6.50 -18.81 -7.84
N ARG A 97 5.43 -19.55 -8.17
CA ARG A 97 4.10 -19.35 -7.57
C ARG A 97 4.11 -19.64 -6.07
N SER A 98 4.73 -20.74 -5.64
CA SER A 98 4.83 -21.09 -4.22
C SER A 98 5.67 -20.06 -3.45
N ALA A 99 6.82 -19.64 -3.99
CA ALA A 99 7.63 -18.59 -3.38
C ALA A 99 6.88 -17.25 -3.27
N ARG A 100 6.07 -16.90 -4.29
CA ARG A 100 5.22 -15.70 -4.24
C ARG A 100 4.14 -15.81 -3.16
N SER A 101 3.46 -16.95 -3.09
CA SER A 101 2.43 -17.19 -2.07
C SER A 101 2.99 -17.11 -0.65
N GLN A 102 4.17 -17.71 -0.41
CA GLN A 102 4.84 -17.62 0.89
C GLN A 102 5.19 -16.18 1.27
N ARG A 103 5.66 -15.38 0.32
CA ARG A 103 5.96 -13.95 0.55
C ARG A 103 4.71 -13.17 0.89
N GLU A 104 3.62 -13.39 0.16
CA GLU A 104 2.34 -12.72 0.41
C GLU A 104 1.79 -13.08 1.79
N HIS A 105 1.81 -14.36 2.15
CA HIS A 105 1.40 -14.81 3.47
C HIS A 105 2.27 -14.21 4.59
N ALA A 106 3.59 -14.15 4.40
CA ALA A 106 4.50 -13.51 5.36
C ALA A 106 4.24 -12.01 5.51
N GLU A 107 3.90 -11.30 4.42
CA GLU A 107 3.49 -9.89 4.48
C GLU A 107 2.16 -9.70 5.22
N GLN A 108 1.18 -10.58 4.99
CA GLN A 108 -0.10 -10.54 5.70
C GLN A 108 0.10 -10.74 7.21
N LEU A 109 0.92 -11.71 7.61
CA LEU A 109 1.26 -11.91 9.03
C LEU A 109 1.94 -10.69 9.63
N ARG A 110 2.87 -10.05 8.91
CA ARG A 110 3.53 -8.82 9.37
C ARG A 110 2.54 -7.67 9.54
N LYS A 111 1.64 -7.47 8.57
CA LYS A 111 0.58 -6.44 8.65
C LYS A 111 -0.33 -6.68 9.85
N ALA A 112 -0.79 -7.92 10.03
CA ALA A 112 -1.64 -8.29 11.16
C ALA A 112 -0.93 -8.08 12.52
N ALA A 113 0.37 -8.38 12.61
CA ALA A 113 1.15 -8.14 13.82
C ALA A 113 1.28 -6.64 14.14
N VAL A 114 1.53 -5.80 13.13
CA VAL A 114 1.59 -4.34 13.29
C VAL A 114 0.24 -3.78 13.72
N GLU A 115 -0.86 -4.22 13.10
CA GLU A 115 -2.21 -3.79 13.49
C GLU A 115 -2.54 -4.16 14.94
N ARG A 116 -2.20 -5.38 15.39
CA ARG A 116 -2.36 -5.78 16.79
C ARG A 116 -1.55 -4.90 17.74
N SER A 117 -0.31 -4.57 17.39
CA SER A 117 0.53 -3.67 18.19
C SER A 117 -0.06 -2.26 18.29
N ILE A 118 -0.57 -1.71 17.19
CA ILE A 118 -1.24 -0.41 17.18
C ILE A 118 -2.52 -0.44 18.03
N GLN A 119 -3.29 -1.53 17.99
CA GLN A 119 -4.48 -1.67 18.82
C GLN A 119 -4.13 -1.76 20.31
N SER A 120 -3.10 -2.54 20.67
CA SER A 120 -2.63 -2.66 22.06
C SER A 120 -2.20 -1.30 22.62
N THR A 121 -1.35 -0.58 21.88
CA THR A 121 -0.85 0.74 22.30
C THR A 121 -1.99 1.76 22.45
N LYS A 122 -3.01 1.73 21.57
CA LYS A 122 -4.21 2.57 21.73
C LYS A 122 -5.03 2.21 22.97
N GLN A 123 -5.14 0.92 23.30
CA GLN A 123 -5.85 0.48 24.50
C GLN A 123 -5.11 0.90 25.78
N GLU A 124 -3.80 0.74 25.81
CA GLU A 124 -2.94 1.20 26.91
C GLU A 124 -3.05 2.72 27.11
N GLU A 125 -2.97 3.49 26.03
CA GLU A 125 -3.11 4.94 26.09
C GLU A 125 -4.53 5.37 26.56
N ALA A 126 -5.57 4.64 26.14
CA ALA A 126 -6.94 4.88 26.62
C ALA A 126 -7.08 4.52 28.11
N ALA A 127 -6.43 3.46 28.59
CA ALA A 127 -6.40 3.10 30.00
C ALA A 127 -5.69 4.17 30.84
N LEU A 128 -4.55 4.68 30.37
CA LEU A 128 -3.81 5.74 31.05
C LEU A 128 -4.65 7.02 31.18
N ARG A 129 -5.33 7.44 30.10
CA ARG A 129 -6.24 8.60 30.14
C ARG A 129 -7.41 8.41 31.11
N ARG A 130 -7.89 7.18 31.34
CA ARG A 130 -8.93 6.91 32.34
C ARG A 130 -8.36 7.04 33.76
N ALA A 131 -7.18 6.47 34.00
CA ALA A 131 -6.50 6.58 35.29
C ALA A 131 -6.20 8.04 35.66
N ASP A 132 -5.77 8.87 34.70
CA ASP A 132 -5.54 10.30 34.93
C ASP A 132 -6.81 11.04 35.35
N ARG A 133 -7.95 10.76 34.70
CA ARG A 133 -9.24 11.36 35.06
C ARG A 133 -9.71 10.92 36.44
N GLU A 134 -9.51 9.64 36.78
CA GLU A 134 -9.84 9.10 38.09
C GLU A 134 -8.99 9.74 39.18
N LYS A 135 -7.68 9.87 38.96
CA LYS A 135 -6.77 10.57 39.86
C LYS A 135 -7.21 12.02 40.09
N GLU A 136 -7.50 12.76 39.02
CA GLU A 136 -7.97 14.15 39.13
C GLU A 136 -9.28 14.26 39.93
N LEU A 137 -10.20 13.31 39.75
CA LEU A 137 -11.44 13.24 40.51
C LEU A 137 -11.17 12.98 41.99
N MET A 138 -10.28 12.04 42.30
CA MET A 138 -9.90 11.72 43.68
C MET A 138 -9.22 12.91 44.36
N ASP A 139 -8.34 13.63 43.67
CA ASP A 139 -7.70 14.84 44.19
C ASP A 139 -8.72 15.94 44.48
N LYS A 140 -9.72 16.13 43.59
CA LYS A 140 -10.82 17.07 43.82
C LYS A 140 -11.67 16.69 45.03
N LEU A 141 -11.98 15.41 45.19
CA LEU A 141 -12.73 14.91 46.35
C LEU A 141 -11.94 15.06 47.64
N HIS A 142 -10.65 14.75 47.61
CA HIS A 142 -9.75 14.93 48.74
C HIS A 142 -9.66 16.41 49.17
N ARG A 143 -9.47 17.33 48.21
CA ARG A 143 -9.46 18.76 48.48
C ARG A 143 -10.78 19.27 49.07
N ARG A 144 -11.92 18.78 48.57
CA ARG A 144 -13.25 19.10 49.14
C ARG A 144 -13.41 18.57 50.56
N SER A 145 -12.92 17.36 50.82
CA SER A 145 -12.95 16.75 52.16
C SER A 145 -12.13 17.58 53.15
N LEU A 146 -10.89 17.94 52.79
CA LEU A 146 -10.04 18.81 53.60
C LEU A 146 -10.71 20.15 53.88
N LYS A 147 -11.27 20.81 52.85
CA LYS A 147 -11.97 22.09 53.03
C LYS A 147 -13.17 21.98 53.98
N ARG A 148 -13.92 20.88 53.92
CA ARG A 148 -15.03 20.62 54.85
C ARG A 148 -14.53 20.45 56.28
N GLN A 149 -13.45 19.70 56.47
CA GLN A 149 -12.85 19.51 57.79
C GLN A 149 -12.30 20.81 58.38
N THR A 150 -11.57 21.60 57.57
CA THR A 150 -11.06 22.91 58.02
C THR A 150 -12.20 23.86 58.38
N ASN A 151 -13.26 23.91 57.57
CA ASN A 151 -14.41 24.75 57.86
C ASN A 151 -15.14 24.33 59.14
N LYS A 152 -15.27 23.03 59.41
CA LYS A 152 -15.85 22.53 60.67
C LYS A 152 -15.02 22.95 61.88
N LYS A 153 -13.69 22.80 61.81
CA LYS A 153 -12.80 23.24 62.88
C LYS A 153 -12.87 24.75 63.09
N LEU A 154 -12.91 25.53 62.01
CA LEU A 154 -13.02 26.98 62.07
C LEU A 154 -14.35 27.41 62.72
N ALA A 155 -15.46 26.80 62.32
CA ALA A 155 -16.77 27.06 62.92
C ALA A 155 -16.78 26.77 64.43
N HIS A 156 -16.25 25.62 64.84
CA HIS A 156 -16.12 25.28 66.26
C HIS A 156 -15.23 26.27 67.03
N LEU A 157 -14.15 26.76 66.42
CA LEU A 157 -13.30 27.79 67.05
C LEU A 157 -14.04 29.12 67.21
N LEU A 158 -14.85 29.51 66.22
CA LEU A 158 -15.67 30.72 66.30
C LEU A 158 -16.73 30.60 67.40
N GLU A 159 -17.43 29.46 67.48
CA GLU A 159 -18.39 29.20 68.57
C GLU A 159 -17.75 29.28 69.96
N LEU A 160 -16.55 28.71 70.14
CA LEU A 160 -15.81 28.83 71.40
C LEU A 160 -15.41 30.28 71.71
N PHE A 161 -15.10 31.08 70.69
CA PHE A 161 -14.72 32.48 70.86
C PHE A 161 -15.92 33.34 71.26
N ASP A 162 -17.08 33.10 70.63
CA ASP A 162 -18.34 33.77 70.96
C ASP A 162 -18.79 33.46 72.40
N MET A 163 -18.51 32.25 72.91
CA MET A 163 -18.81 31.87 74.29
C MET A 163 -17.91 32.55 75.35
N LEU A 164 -16.78 33.15 74.94
CA LEU A 164 -15.84 33.82 75.83
C LEU A 164 -16.04 35.34 75.90
N GLN A 165 -16.96 35.90 75.10
CA GLN A 165 -17.36 37.32 75.13
C GLN A 165 -18.57 37.55 76.04
#